data_AF-A0A819XGQ3-F1
#
_entry.id   AF-A0A819XGQ3-F1
#
_cell.length_a   1.000
_cell.length_b   1.000
_cell.length_c   1.000
_cell.angle_alpha   90.00
_cell.angle_beta   90.00
_cell.angle_gamma   90.00
#
_symmetry.space_group_name_H-M   'P 1'
#
loop_
_entity.id
_entity.type
_entity.pdbx_description
1 polymer ?
#
loop_
_entity_poly.entity_id
_entity_poly.type
_entity_poly.pdbx_seq_one_letter_code
_entity_poly.pdbx_strand_id
1 'polypeptide(L)' 'GHSKLAHSDWFLSALIRAVCYCSSVEDFNQERIYLELTSLTNGYSLLFVEAHVQYFCDYFHTHAM' A
#
# COMPACT_ATOMS: atom_id res chain seq x y z
N GLY A 1 6.20 -18.05 5.84
CA GLY A 1 4.80 -17.82 6.26
C GLY A 1 4.68 -16.48 6.97
N HIS A 2 5.21 -16.38 8.19
CA HIS A 2 5.02 -15.22 9.07
C HIS A 2 5.57 -13.88 8.56
N SER A 3 6.73 -13.85 7.89
CA SER A 3 7.30 -12.59 7.37
C SER A 3 6.46 -11.96 6.26
N LYS A 4 5.86 -12.78 5.38
CA LYS A 4 4.99 -12.30 4.30
C LYS A 4 3.68 -11.71 4.83
N LEU A 5 3.09 -12.33 5.87
CA LEU A 5 1.88 -11.83 6.51
C LEU A 5 2.14 -10.52 7.25
N ALA A 6 3.24 -10.45 8.02
CA ALA A 6 3.63 -9.21 8.71
C ALA A 6 3.88 -8.05 7.74
N HIS A 7 4.48 -8.32 6.58
CA HIS A 7 4.68 -7.28 5.55
C HIS A 7 3.41 -6.88 4.83
N SER A 8 2.47 -7.82 4.60
CA SER A 8 1.14 -7.51 4.08
C SER A 8 0.41 -6.52 4.99
N ASP A 9 0.37 -6.82 6.28
CA ASP A 9 -0.30 -5.97 7.28
C ASP A 9 0.40 -4.61 7.41
N TRP A 10 1.73 -4.60 7.41
CA TRP A 10 2.51 -3.37 7.41
C TRP A 10 2.23 -2.50 6.19
N PHE A 11 2.25 -3.08 4.99
CA PHE A 11 2.08 -2.36 3.73
C PHE A 11 0.67 -1.75 3.63
N LEU A 12 -0.36 -2.53 3.98
CA LEU A 12 -1.73 -2.04 4.01
C LEU A 12 -1.92 -0.93 5.05
N SER A 13 -1.39 -1.12 6.26
CA SER A 13 -1.44 -0.10 7.32
C SER A 13 -0.73 1.19 6.90
N ALA A 14 0.39 1.09 6.19
CA ALA A 14 1.14 2.23 5.69
C ALA A 14 0.34 2.99 4.61
N LEU A 15 -0.37 2.30 3.71
CA LEU A 15 -1.24 2.92 2.72
C LEU A 15 -2.44 3.63 3.36
N ILE A 16 -3.10 3.01 4.33
CA ILE A 16 -4.20 3.64 5.08
C ILE A 16 -3.71 4.90 5.79
N ARG A 17 -2.54 4.80 6.43
CA ARG A 17 -1.90 5.94 7.08
C ARG A 17 -1.63 7.06 6.07
N ALA A 18 -1.08 6.75 4.89
CA ALA A 18 -0.83 7.74 3.86
C ALA A 18 -2.11 8.51 3.48
N VAL A 19 -3.25 7.84 3.31
CA VAL A 19 -4.53 8.53 3.06
C VAL A 19 -4.93 9.47 4.19
N CYS A 20 -4.71 9.08 5.45
CA CYS A 20 -5.10 9.90 6.59
C CYS A 20 -4.21 11.14 6.81
N TYR A 21 -2.94 11.09 6.41
CA TYR A 21 -1.97 12.16 6.70
C TYR A 21 -1.61 13.03 5.50
N CYS A 22 -1.72 12.52 4.27
CA CYS A 22 -1.47 13.31 3.07
C CYS A 22 -2.57 14.35 2.88
N SER A 23 -2.15 15.61 2.67
CA SER A 23 -3.08 16.74 2.50
C SER A 23 -3.55 16.93 1.06
N SER A 24 -2.90 16.23 0.11
CA SER A 24 -3.27 16.21 -1.30
C SER A 24 -3.13 14.80 -1.88
N VAL A 25 -3.82 14.57 -3.01
CA VAL A 25 -3.70 13.31 -3.77
C VAL A 25 -2.29 13.15 -4.34
N GLU A 26 -1.60 14.24 -4.65
CA GLU A 26 -0.22 14.20 -5.13
C GLU A 26 0.73 13.69 -4.04
N ASP A 27 0.62 14.22 -2.82
CA ASP A 27 1.44 13.77 -1.68
C ASP A 27 1.18 12.28 -1.38
N PHE A 28 -0.09 11.86 -1.48
CA PHE A 28 -0.45 10.46 -1.33
C PHE A 28 0.19 9.57 -2.42
N ASN A 29 0.17 10.00 -3.68
CA ASN A 29 0.78 9.25 -4.77
C ASN A 29 2.29 9.11 -4.58
N GLN A 30 2.98 10.16 -4.13
CA GLN A 30 4.41 10.10 -3.82
C GLN A 30 4.70 9.11 -2.69
N GLU A 31 3.92 9.15 -1.60
CA GLU A 31 4.06 8.21 -0.48
C GLU A 31 3.75 6.77 -0.92
N ARG A 32 2.72 6.57 -1.75
CA ARG A 32 2.39 5.26 -2.33
C ARG A 32 3.57 4.69 -3.12
N ILE A 33 4.14 5.48 -4.03
CA ILE A 33 5.32 5.08 -4.82
C ILE A 33 6.50 4.73 -3.91
N TYR A 34 6.74 5.52 -2.86
CA TYR A 34 7.79 5.25 -1.89
C TYR A 34 7.60 3.89 -1.17
N LEU A 35 6.37 3.57 -0.76
CA LEU A 35 6.03 2.29 -0.14
C LEU A 35 6.19 1.11 -1.11
N GLU A 36 5.74 1.28 -2.35
CA GLU A 36 5.90 0.29 -3.42
C GLU A 36 7.39 -0.02 -3.65
N LEU A 37 8.21 1.02 -3.82
CA LEU A 37 9.66 0.89 -4.00
C LEU A 37 10.32 0.23 -2.79
N THR A 38 9.94 0.62 -1.57
CA THR A 38 10.46 0.00 -0.33
C THR A 38 10.20 -1.51 -0.32
N SER A 39 9.01 -1.93 -0.75
CA SER A 39 8.65 -3.35 -0.83
C SER A 39 9.49 -4.08 -1.90
N LEU A 40 9.66 -3.48 -3.08
CA LEU A 40 10.51 -4.05 -4.13
C LEU A 40 11.97 -4.18 -3.67
N THR A 41 12.52 -3.17 -3.00
CA THR A 41 13.90 -3.21 -2.48
C THR A 41 14.11 -4.25 -1.39
N ASN A 42 13.06 -4.60 -0.65
CA ASN A 42 13.08 -5.67 0.35
C ASN A 42 12.92 -7.08 -0.26
N GLY A 43 12.89 -7.21 -1.59
CA GLY A 43 12.83 -8.48 -2.31
C GLY A 43 11.43 -9.03 -2.54
N TYR A 44 10.38 -8.22 -2.31
CA TYR A 44 9.03 -8.59 -2.71
C TYR A 44 8.85 -8.46 -4.23
N SER A 45 8.04 -9.34 -4.81
CA SER A 45 7.76 -9.30 -6.24
C SER A 45 6.84 -8.15 -6.61
N LEU A 46 6.93 -7.69 -7.86
CA LEU A 46 6.01 -6.69 -8.40
C LEU A 46 4.54 -7.13 -8.27
N LEU A 47 4.25 -8.39 -8.60
CA LEU A 47 2.90 -8.97 -8.43
C LEU A 47 2.39 -8.91 -6.98
N PHE A 48 3.28 -9.06 -6.00
CA PHE A 48 2.89 -8.91 -4.60
C PHE A 48 2.45 -7.48 -4.30
N VAL A 49 3.23 -6.49 -4.75
CA VAL A 49 2.94 -5.07 -4.54
C VAL A 49 1.64 -4.67 -5.25
N GLU A 50 1.49 -5.02 -6.53
CA GLU A 50 0.30 -4.73 -7.33
C GLU A 50 -0.97 -5.32 -6.69
N ALA A 51 -0.92 -6.56 -6.22
CA ALA A 51 -2.07 -7.20 -5.57
C ALA A 51 -2.52 -6.46 -4.31
N HIS A 52 -1.59 -5.93 -3.51
CA HIS A 52 -1.92 -5.20 -2.28
C HIS A 52 -2.43 -3.79 -2.57
N VAL A 53 -1.86 -3.11 -3.57
CA VAL A 53 -2.37 -1.80 -4.00
C VAL A 53 -3.79 -1.94 -4.58
N GLN A 54 -4.02 -2.97 -5.40
CA GLN A 54 -5.36 -3.25 -5.93
C GLN A 54 -6.36 -3.54 -4.81
N TYR A 55 -6.00 -4.42 -3.86
CA TYR A 55 -6.84 -4.71 -2.70
C TYR A 55 -7.17 -3.46 -1.88
N PHE A 56 -6.18 -2.59 -1.66
CA PHE A 56 -6.39 -1.31 -1.00
C PHE A 56 -7.39 -0.43 -1.77
N CYS A 57 -7.20 -0.27 -3.08
CA CYS A 57 -8.11 0.50 -3.92
C CYS A 57 -9.54 -0.07 -3.87
N ASP A 58 -9.69 -1.39 -3.99
CA ASP A 58 -10.99 -2.07 -3.94
C ASP A 58 -11.68 -1.87 -2.57
N TYR A 59 -10.93 -1.95 -1.48
CA TYR A 59 -11.44 -1.71 -0.12
C TYR A 59 -12.04 -0.31 0.00
N PHE A 60 -11.34 0.72 -0.46
CA PHE A 60 -11.85 2.09 -0.40
C PHE A 60 -12.94 2.38 -1.44
N HIS A 61 -12.89 1.74 -2.62
CA HIS A 61 -13.92 1.89 -3.64
C HIS A 61 -15.25 1.27 -3.20
N THR A 62 -15.21 0.15 -2.48
CA THR A 62 -16.41 -0.55 -1.97
C THR A 62 -17.06 0.14 -0.76
N HIS A 63 -16.31 0.93 0.01
CA HIS A 63 -16.82 1.68 1.16
C HIS A 63 -17.19 3.14 0.85
N ALA A 64 -16.99 3.59 -0.40
CA ALA A 64 -17.38 4.91 -0.87
C ALA A 64 -18.79 4.96 -1.50
N MET A 65 -19.49 3.81 -1.55
CA MET A 65 -20.92 3.69 -1.92
C MET A 65 -21.78 3.49 -0.68
#